data_AF-A0A9E3WZC3-F1
#
_entry.id   AF-A0A9E3WZC3-F1
#
_cell.length_a   1.000
_cell.length_b   1.000
_cell.length_c   1.000
_cell.angle_alpha   90.00
_cell.angle_beta   90.00
_cell.angle_gamma   90.00
#
_symmetry.space_group_name_H-M   'P 1'
#
loop_
_entity.id
_entity.type
_entity.pdbx_description
1 polymer ?
#
loop_
_entity_poly.entity_id
_entity_poly.type
_entity_poly.pdbx_seq_one_letter_code
_entity_poly.pdbx_strand_id
1 'polypeptide(L)' 'MEEILWLYGLPYDPDYPVICFDERPCFLIGDVVEPLAMQPGQLKKEHYAYEKLGSCALLA' A
#
# COMPACT_ATOMS: atom_id res chain seq x y z
N MET A 1 8.75 3.36 -22.27
CA MET A 1 8.50 1.96 -21.86
C MET A 1 9.45 1.00 -22.54
N GLU A 2 9.78 1.20 -23.81
CA GLU A 2 10.72 0.35 -24.56
C GLU A 2 12.13 0.28 -23.92
N GLU A 3 12.67 1.40 -23.44
CA GLU A 3 13.97 1.43 -22.74
C GLU A 3 14.00 0.59 -21.45
N ILE A 4 12.89 0.60 -20.71
CA ILE A 4 12.73 -0.21 -19.48
C ILE A 4 12.70 -1.69 -19.84
N LEU A 5 11.93 -2.07 -20.87
CA LEU A 5 11.85 -3.45 -21.34
C LEU A 5 13.19 -3.94 -21.89
N TRP A 6 13.94 -3.09 -22.58
CA TRP A 6 15.31 -3.39 -23.01
C TRP A 6 16.24 -3.65 -21.81
N LEU A 7 16.18 -2.80 -20.78
CA LEU A 7 16.95 -2.97 -19.54
C LEU A 7 16.65 -4.30 -18.84
N TYR A 8 15.36 -4.66 -18.72
CA TYR A 8 14.96 -5.96 -18.14
C TYR A 8 15.37 -7.17 -18.99
N GLY A 9 15.71 -6.97 -20.26
CA GLY A 9 16.19 -8.03 -21.15
C GLY A 9 17.70 -8.28 -21.06
N LEU A 10 18.46 -7.44 -20.36
CA LEU A 10 19.91 -7.60 -20.20
C LEU A 10 20.25 -8.75 -19.22
N PRO A 11 21.41 -9.41 -19.39
CA PRO A 11 21.90 -10.34 -18.39
C PRO A 11 22.15 -9.64 -17.05
N TYR A 12 21.91 -10.35 -15.96
CA TYR A 12 22.09 -9.80 -14.62
C TYR A 12 23.56 -9.47 -14.33
N ASP A 13 23.80 -8.25 -13.84
CA ASP A 13 25.10 -7.75 -13.39
C ASP A 13 25.07 -7.52 -11.86
N PRO A 14 25.89 -8.23 -11.07
CA PRO A 14 25.97 -8.04 -9.62
C PRO A 14 26.42 -6.64 -9.19
N ASP A 15 27.22 -5.95 -10.01
CA ASP A 15 27.69 -4.59 -9.71
C ASP A 15 26.60 -3.54 -9.99
N TYR A 16 25.61 -3.89 -10.82
CA TYR A 16 24.50 -3.03 -11.23
C TYR A 16 23.14 -3.76 -11.18
N PRO A 17 22.61 -4.04 -9.97
CA PRO A 17 21.34 -4.73 -9.82
C PRO A 17 20.18 -3.85 -10.28
N VAL A 18 19.31 -4.41 -11.12
CA VAL A 18 18.04 -3.77 -11.52
C VAL A 18 17.00 -4.01 -10.42
N ILE A 19 16.49 -2.94 -9.82
CA ILE A 19 15.46 -2.98 -8.77
C ILE A 19 14.18 -2.37 -9.31
N CYS A 20 13.10 -3.16 -9.33
CA CYS A 20 11.76 -2.65 -9.57
C CYS A 20 11.13 -2.27 -8.23
N PHE A 21 10.56 -1.07 -8.14
CA PHE A 21 9.65 -0.69 -7.06
C PHE A 21 8.38 -0.12 -7.68
N ASP A 22 7.25 -0.36 -7.03
CA ASP A 22 5.95 0.16 -7.45
C ASP A 22 5.44 1.13 -6.39
N GLU A 23 4.64 2.11 -6.82
CA GLU A 23 3.92 2.98 -5.90
C GLU A 23 2.43 2.72 -6.00
N ARG A 24 1.79 2.60 -4.85
CA ARG A 24 0.34 2.40 -4.78
C ARG A 24 -0.30 3.53 -3.99
N PRO A 25 -1.31 4.21 -4.56
CA PRO A 25 -2.05 5.21 -3.81
C PRO A 25 -2.82 4.53 -2.68
N CYS A 26 -2.58 4.97 -1.45
CA CYS A 26 -3.28 4.52 -0.26
C CYS A 26 -4.06 5.68 0.34
N PHE A 27 -5.37 5.52 0.46
CA PHE A 27 -6.19 6.49 1.18
C PHE A 27 -5.97 6.32 2.68
N LEU A 28 -5.74 7.45 3.34
CA LEU A 28 -5.64 7.50 4.79
C LEU A 28 -7.05 7.71 5.33
N ILE A 29 -7.61 6.67 5.96
CA ILE A 29 -8.95 6.70 6.54
C ILE A 29 -8.88 6.64 8.06
N GLY A 30 -9.75 7.40 8.72
CA GLY A 30 -9.90 7.44 10.17
C GLY A 30 -11.30 7.04 10.62
N ASP A 31 -11.44 6.74 11.91
CA ASP A 31 -12.74 6.43 12.52
C ASP A 31 -13.50 7.72 12.87
N VAL A 32 -14.72 7.87 12.35
CA VAL A 32 -15.62 8.99 12.73
C VAL A 32 -16.22 8.76 14.13
N VAL A 33 -16.37 7.48 14.50
CA VAL A 33 -17.01 7.04 15.73
C VAL A 33 -16.06 6.11 16.47
N GLU A 34 -15.92 6.30 17.78
CA GLU A 34 -15.08 5.43 18.59
C GLU A 34 -15.50 3.96 18.46
N PRO A 35 -14.57 3.05 18.12
CA PRO A 35 -14.89 1.64 17.97
C PRO A 35 -15.25 1.02 19.32
N LEU A 36 -16.20 0.08 19.28
CA LEU A 36 -16.57 -0.69 20.48
C LEU A 36 -15.41 -1.61 20.90
N ALA A 37 -15.22 -1.73 22.21
CA ALA A 37 -14.24 -2.65 22.77
C ALA A 37 -14.52 -4.09 22.34
N MET A 38 -13.49 -4.75 21.80
CA MET A 38 -13.55 -6.14 21.37
C MET A 38 -13.80 -7.06 22.57
N GLN A 39 -14.77 -7.98 22.42
CA GLN A 39 -15.05 -9.02 23.41
C GLN A 39 -14.58 -10.38 22.89
N PRO A 40 -14.11 -11.30 23.77
CA PRO A 40 -13.74 -12.65 23.36
C PRO A 40 -14.87 -13.35 22.60
N GLY A 41 -14.57 -13.91 21.44
CA GLY A 41 -15.54 -14.61 20.59
C GLY A 41 -16.40 -13.70 19.70
N GLN A 42 -16.20 -12.38 19.73
CA GLN A 42 -16.86 -11.44 18.81
C GLN A 42 -15.87 -10.86 17.82
N LEU A 43 -16.31 -10.72 16.56
CA LEU A 43 -15.52 -10.07 15.51
C LEU A 43 -15.55 -8.54 15.67
N LYS A 44 -14.44 -7.89 15.32
CA LYS A 44 -14.35 -6.43 15.24
C LYS A 44 -15.39 -5.94 14.24
N LYS A 45 -16.22 -4.98 14.66
CA LYS A 45 -17.14 -4.27 13.78
C LYS A 45 -16.59 -2.89 13.50
N GLU A 46 -16.55 -2.53 12.22
CA GLU A 46 -16.14 -1.21 11.77
C GLU A 46 -17.38 -0.45 11.29
N HIS A 47 -17.42 0.83 11.63
CA HIS A 47 -18.53 1.68 11.23
C HIS A 47 -18.39 2.04 9.75
N TYR A 48 -19.51 2.21 9.04
CA TYR A 48 -19.49 2.48 7.60
C TYR A 48 -18.96 3.89 7.24
N ALA A 49 -19.09 4.84 8.18
CA ALA A 49 -18.60 6.20 8.02
C ALA A 49 -17.14 6.29 8.49
N TYR A 50 -16.31 6.92 7.66
CA TYR A 50 -14.89 7.11 7.90
C TYR A 50 -14.49 8.56 7.56
N GLU A 51 -13.44 9.04 8.22
CA GLU A 51 -12.84 10.33 7.95
C GLU A 51 -11.82 10.20 6.81
N LYS A 52 -11.74 11.20 5.93
CA LYS A 52 -10.76 11.25 4.83
C LYS A 52 -9.59 12.11 5.26
N LEU A 53 -8.48 11.47 5.61
CA LEU A 53 -7.24 12.12 6.06
C LEU A 53 -6.25 12.35 4.90
N GLY A 54 -6.72 12.27 3.66
CA GLY A 54 -5.92 12.41 2.45
C GLY A 54 -5.42 11.08 1.89
N SER A 55 -4.28 11.11 1.22
CA SER A 55 -3.68 9.96 0.56
C SER A 55 -2.15 10.00 0.64
N CYS A 56 -1.52 8.84 0.73
CA CYS A 56 -0.07 8.69 0.60
C CYS A 56 0.26 7.68 -0.51
N ALA A 57 1.49 7.76 -1.02
CA ALA A 57 2.04 6.73 -1.88
C ALA A 57 2.73 5.68 -1.01
N LEU A 58 2.28 4.42 -1.08
CA LEU A 58 2.99 3.29 -0.50
C LEU A 58 3.98 2.76 -1.51
N LEU A 59 5.24 2.66 -1.10
CA LEU A 59 6.29 2.01 -1.89
C LEU A 59 6.28 0.52 -1.53
N ALA A 60 6.05 -0.34 -2.51
CA ALA A 60 5.96 -1.80 -2.34
C ALA A 60 6.77 -2.55 -3.40
#